data_AF-A0A562RNP1-F1
#
_entry.id   AF-A0A562RNP1-F1
#
_cell.length_a   1.000
_cell.length_b   1.000
_cell.length_c   1.000
_cell.angle_alpha   90.00
_cell.angle_beta   90.00
_cell.angle_gamma   90.00
#
_symmetry.space_group_name_H-M   'P 1'
#
loop_
_entity.id
_entity.type
_entity.pdbx_description
1 polymer ?
#
loop_
_entity_poly.entity_id
_entity_poly.type
_entity_poly.pdbx_seq_one_letter_code
_entity_poly.pdbx_strand_id
1 'polypeptide(L)'
;MAYTVEASFNAFYDEINLGGDHRDTANKRRDRIVDLLKNDFTILEAYSAGSIPKYTALRGHADLDVIVALHYGKHVKDKLPSVVLQNVRDA
;
A
#
# COMPACT_ATOMS: atom_id res chain seq x y z
N MET A 1 15.08 -27.79 24.34
CA MET A 1 13.76 -27.14 24.53
C MET A 1 12.72 -28.20 24.24
N ALA A 2 11.80 -28.50 25.17
CA ALA A 2 10.69 -29.38 24.82
C ALA A 2 9.83 -28.60 23.82
N TYR A 3 9.72 -29.07 22.58
CA TYR A 3 8.90 -28.44 21.55
C TYR A 3 7.43 -28.63 21.91
N THR A 4 6.87 -27.70 22.68
CA THR A 4 5.43 -27.63 22.88
C THR A 4 4.79 -27.12 21.60
N VAL A 5 3.52 -27.47 21.38
CA VAL A 5 2.74 -26.93 20.25
C VAL A 5 2.76 -25.40 20.31
N GLU A 6 2.58 -24.82 21.49
CA GLU A 6 2.64 -23.38 21.73
C GLU A 6 3.98 -22.77 21.30
N ALA A 7 5.12 -23.34 21.73
CA ALA A 7 6.44 -22.82 21.37
C ALA A 7 6.67 -22.84 19.85
N SER A 8 6.19 -23.89 19.16
CA SER A 8 6.27 -23.99 17.70
C SER A 8 5.40 -22.95 16.99
N PHE A 9 4.18 -22.70 17.47
CA PHE A 9 3.30 -21.67 16.88
C PHE A 9 3.83 -20.26 17.10
N ASN A 10 4.40 -19.96 18.27
CA ASN A 10 5.03 -18.67 18.54
C ASN A 10 6.23 -18.43 17.61
N ALA A 11 7.10 -19.44 17.45
CA ALA A 11 8.23 -19.34 16.52
C ALA A 11 7.77 -19.15 15.06
N PHE A 12 6.71 -19.85 14.64
CA PHE A 12 6.12 -19.64 13.31
C PHE A 12 5.57 -18.21 13.14
N TYR A 13 4.84 -17.71 14.14
CA TYR A 13 4.30 -16.35 14.12
C TYR A 13 5.42 -15.32 13.99
N ASP A 14 6.48 -15.41 14.80
CA ASP A 14 7.61 -14.47 14.76
C ASP A 14 8.34 -14.48 13.41
N GLU A 15 8.36 -15.63 12.73
CA GLU A 15 8.99 -15.77 11.41
C GLU A 15 8.15 -15.11 10.30
N ILE A 16 6.82 -15.23 10.35
CA ILE A 16 5.95 -14.62 9.33
C ILE A 16 5.56 -13.18 9.64
N ASN A 17 5.71 -12.73 10.90
CA ASN A 17 5.28 -11.41 11.31
C ASN A 17 6.15 -10.32 10.68
N LEU A 18 5.48 -9.27 10.20
CA LEU A 18 6.12 -8.07 9.66
C LEU A 18 6.35 -7.06 10.80
N GLY A 19 7.34 -7.35 11.65
CA GLY A 19 7.72 -6.49 12.79
C GLY A 19 8.57 -5.28 12.39
N GLY A 20 8.65 -4.26 13.25
CA GLY A 20 9.50 -3.08 13.02
C GLY A 20 8.78 -1.90 12.33
N ASP A 21 9.56 -1.00 11.73
CA ASP A 21 9.11 0.32 11.27
C ASP A 21 8.63 0.37 9.80
N HIS A 22 8.02 -0.73 9.36
CA HIS A 22 7.54 -0.85 7.98
C HIS A 22 6.38 0.08 7.69
N ARG A 23 5.58 0.44 8.71
CA ARG A 23 4.46 1.37 8.56
C ARG A 23 4.93 2.79 8.29
N ASP A 24 5.96 3.27 8.98
CA ASP A 24 6.48 4.62 8.72
C ASP A 24 7.17 4.65 7.36
N THR A 25 7.88 3.58 7.01
CA THR A 25 8.44 3.43 5.66
C THR A 25 7.35 3.45 4.59
N ALA A 26 6.25 2.73 4.79
CA ALA A 26 5.10 2.70 3.90
C ALA A 26 4.43 4.07 3.78
N ASN A 27 4.22 4.77 4.90
CA ASN A 27 3.64 6.11 4.91
C ASN A 27 4.52 7.12 4.16
N LYS A 28 5.84 7.12 4.41
CA LYS A 28 6.78 7.98 3.67
C LYS A 28 6.78 7.70 2.16
N ARG A 29 6.68 6.43 1.76
CA ARG A 29 6.60 6.03 0.35
C ARG A 29 5.28 6.44 -0.28
N ARG A 30 4.16 6.28 0.43
CA ARG A 30 2.85 6.79 0.01
C ARG A 30 2.93 8.29 -0.25
N ASP A 31 3.42 9.06 0.72
CA ASP A 31 3.48 10.52 0.62
C ASP A 31 4.30 10.95 -0.60
N ARG A 32 5.45 10.31 -0.82
CA ARG A 32 6.28 10.54 -2.00
C ARG A 32 5.54 10.23 -3.32
N ILE A 33 4.84 9.10 -3.42
CA ILE A 33 4.08 8.74 -4.63
C ILE A 33 2.96 9.75 -4.89
N VAL A 34 2.23 10.11 -3.84
CA VAL A 34 1.14 11.09 -3.93
C VAL A 34 1.68 12.45 -4.38
N ASP A 35 2.82 12.89 -3.85
CA ASP A 35 3.43 14.17 -4.24
C ASP A 35 3.93 14.18 -5.68
N LEU A 36 4.43 13.05 -6.21
CA LEU A 36 4.77 12.92 -7.62
C LEU A 36 3.51 13.06 -8.50
N LEU A 37 2.46 12.32 -8.17
CA LEU A 37 1.21 12.33 -8.95
C LEU A 37 0.47 13.68 -8.91
N LYS A 38 0.65 14.49 -7.85
CA LYS A 38 0.05 15.84 -7.76
C LYS A 38 0.52 16.79 -8.87
N ASN A 39 1.67 16.53 -9.51
CA ASN A 39 2.16 17.36 -10.59
C ASN A 39 1.27 17.27 -11.84
N ASP A 40 0.67 16.11 -12.08
CA ASP A 40 -0.12 15.82 -13.28
C ASP A 40 -1.62 15.65 -13.01
N PHE A 41 -1.97 15.38 -11.74
CA PHE A 41 -3.34 15.07 -11.34
C PHE A 41 -3.90 15.99 -10.25
N THR A 42 -5.16 16.39 -10.41
CA THR A 42 -5.97 16.93 -9.32
C THR A 42 -6.43 15.76 -8.44
N ILE A 43 -5.70 15.52 -7.35
CA ILE A 43 -6.01 14.52 -6.33
C ILE A 43 -6.91 15.14 -5.26
N LEU A 44 -8.05 14.50 -4.99
CA LEU A 44 -9.02 14.91 -3.97
C LEU A 44 -8.68 14.33 -2.60
N GLU A 45 -8.21 13.08 -2.58
CA GLU A 45 -7.86 12.35 -1.37
C GLU A 45 -6.83 11.26 -1.70
N ALA A 46 -5.97 10.93 -0.74
CA ALA A 46 -5.11 9.76 -0.84
C ALA A 46 -4.92 9.10 0.53
N TYR A 47 -4.98 7.77 0.58
CA TYR A 47 -4.83 7.01 1.82
C TYR A 47 -4.23 5.63 1.59
N SER A 48 -3.63 5.07 2.65
CA SER A 48 -3.10 3.71 2.65
C SER A 48 -4.25 2.71 2.79
N ALA A 49 -4.23 1.65 1.98
CA ALA A 49 -5.18 0.55 2.07
C ALA A 49 -4.44 -0.79 2.21
N GLY A 50 -5.15 -1.90 2.02
CA GLY A 50 -4.51 -3.22 2.01
C GLY A 50 -4.15 -3.76 3.40
N SER A 51 -3.16 -4.65 3.42
CA SER A 51 -2.78 -5.46 4.57
C SER A 51 -1.88 -4.73 5.59
N ILE A 52 -1.07 -3.76 5.14
CA ILE A 52 -0.17 -2.98 6.00
C ILE A 52 -0.93 -2.20 7.09
N PRO A 53 -1.91 -1.33 6.77
CA PRO A 53 -2.66 -0.60 7.80
C PRO A 53 -3.59 -1.52 8.61
N LYS A 54 -3.89 -2.73 8.11
CA LYS A 54 -4.74 -3.72 8.78
C LYS A 54 -3.99 -4.73 9.64
N TYR A 55 -2.66 -4.63 9.75
CA TYR A 55 -1.82 -5.54 10.54
C TYR A 55 -1.90 -7.00 10.07
N THR A 56 -2.15 -7.21 8.77
CA THR A 56 -2.22 -8.55 8.15
C THR A 56 -1.16 -8.79 7.07
N ALA A 57 -0.23 -7.85 6.89
CA ALA A 57 0.92 -8.03 6.00
C ALA A 57 1.94 -8.99 6.64
N LEU A 58 2.55 -9.84 5.82
CA LEU A 58 3.52 -10.85 6.27
C LEU A 58 4.91 -10.54 5.73
N ARG A 59 5.94 -11.05 6.42
CA ARG A 59 7.32 -10.99 5.95
C ARG A 59 7.43 -11.62 4.55
N GLY A 60 8.08 -10.91 3.63
CA GLY A 60 8.22 -11.34 2.22
C GLY A 60 7.00 -11.10 1.35
N HIS A 61 5.85 -10.72 1.92
CA HIS A 61 4.57 -10.51 1.22
C HIS A 61 3.86 -9.26 1.76
N ALA A 62 4.46 -8.10 1.48
CA ALA A 62 4.01 -6.81 2.02
C ALA A 62 4.01 -5.72 0.95
N ASP A 63 3.04 -5.79 0.05
CA ASP A 63 2.80 -4.74 -0.95
C ASP A 63 2.09 -3.54 -0.32
N LEU A 64 2.48 -2.35 -0.76
CA LEU A 64 1.89 -1.09 -0.32
C LEU A 64 0.76 -0.69 -1.27
N ASP A 65 -0.48 -0.80 -0.79
CA ASP A 65 -1.65 -0.29 -1.50
C ASP A 65 -1.86 1.20 -1.16
N VAL A 66 -1.78 2.05 -2.18
CA VAL A 66 -2.13 3.47 -2.09
C VAL A 66 -3.35 3.74 -2.95
N ILE A 67 -4.41 4.23 -2.34
CA ILE A 67 -5.60 4.67 -3.05
C ILE A 67 -5.49 6.17 -3.27
N VAL A 68 -5.67 6.60 -4.53
CA VAL A 68 -5.64 8.00 -4.94
C VAL A 68 -6.96 8.34 -5.62
N ALA A 69 -7.75 9.22 -5.00
CA ALA A 69 -9.01 9.69 -5.54
C ALA A 69 -8.76 10.85 -6.51
N LEU A 70 -8.85 10.57 -7.82
CA LEU A 70 -8.68 11.58 -8.87
C LEU A 70 -9.99 12.36 -9.10
N HIS A 71 -9.87 13.65 -9.44
CA HIS A 71 -11.03 14.43 -9.84
C HIS A 71 -11.67 13.86 -11.13
N TYR A 72 -12.89 13.31 -10.99
CA TYR A 72 -13.57 12.58 -12.05
C TYR A 72 -13.66 13.35 -13.37
N GLY A 73 -14.21 14.58 -13.34
CA GLY A 73 -14.42 15.38 -14.55
C GLY A 73 -13.15 15.79 -15.30
N LYS A 74 -11.98 15.79 -14.63
CA LYS A 74 -10.71 16.21 -15.22
C LYS A 74 -9.91 15.02 -15.74
N HIS A 75 -9.90 13.92 -14.99
CA HIS A 75 -8.95 12.83 -15.22
C HIS A 75 -9.60 11.52 -15.66
N VAL A 76 -10.91 11.32 -15.43
CA VAL A 76 -11.59 10.02 -15.60
C VAL A 76 -12.74 10.07 -16.60
N LYS A 77 -13.55 11.14 -16.60
CA LYS A 77 -14.75 11.25 -17.44
C LYS A 77 -14.40 10.97 -18.90
N ASP A 78 -15.23 10.16 -19.55
CA ASP A 78 -15.12 9.76 -20.96
C ASP A 78 -13.83 9.00 -21.34
N LYS A 79 -13.04 8.53 -20.36
CA LYS A 79 -11.86 7.68 -20.58
C LYS A 79 -12.14 6.24 -20.17
N LEU A 80 -11.54 5.30 -20.90
CA LEU A 80 -11.51 3.90 -20.49
C LEU A 80 -10.61 3.73 -19.24
N PRO A 81 -10.93 2.78 -18.35
CA PRO A 81 -10.08 2.48 -17.19
C PRO A 81 -8.61 2.22 -17.55
N SER A 82 -8.36 1.53 -18.67
CA SER A 82 -7.01 1.27 -19.17
C SER A 82 -6.22 2.55 -19.44
N VAL A 83 -6.88 3.57 -20.02
CA VAL A 83 -6.27 4.87 -20.30
C VAL A 83 -5.97 5.61 -19.00
N VAL A 84 -6.88 5.56 -18.02
CA VAL A 84 -6.64 6.19 -16.71
C VAL A 84 -5.43 5.56 -16.02
N LEU A 85 -5.36 4.22 -15.99
CA LEU A 85 -4.25 3.49 -15.38
C LEU A 85 -2.93 3.73 -16.12
N GLN A 86 -2.96 3.79 -17.45
CA GLN A 86 -1.77 4.09 -18.25
C GLN A 86 -1.24 5.50 -17.95
N ASN A 87 -2.13 6.50 -17.87
CA ASN A 87 -1.73 7.87 -17.51
C ASN A 87 -1.12 7.95 -16.10
N VAL A 88 -1.64 7.19 -15.13
CA VAL A 88 -1.06 7.14 -13.78
C VAL A 88 0.32 6.47 -13.78
N ARG A 89 0.56 5.50 -14.66
CA ARG A 89 1.86 4.83 -14.80
C ARG A 89 2.92 5.73 -15.46
N ASP A 90 2.49 6.57 -16.40
CA ASP A 90 3.38 7.41 -17.20
C ASP A 90 3.76 8.74 -16.50
N ALA A 91 3.07 9.10 -15.43
CA ALA A 91 3.36 10.24 -14.55
C ALA A 91 4.36 9.87 -13.46
#